data_AF-A0A4U9CWU5-F1
#
_entry.id   AF-A0A4U9CWU5-F1
#
_cell.length_a   1.000
_cell.length_b   1.000
_cell.length_c   1.000
_cell.angle_alpha   90.00
_cell.angle_beta   90.00
_cell.angle_gamma   90.00
#
_symmetry.space_group_name_H-M   'P 1'
#
loop_
_entity.id
_entity.type
_entity.pdbx_description
1 polymer ?
#
loop_
_entity_poly.entity_id
_entity_poly.type
_entity_poly.pdbx_seq_one_letter_code
_entity_poly.pdbx_strand_id
1 'polypeptide(L)' 'MTVKLILIAGPYRSGTDGKQELIDANLDRLEKAALAVYQRGHIPVIGEWLALPLAKAAGSESINDEIVSL' A
#
# COMPACT_ATOMS: atom_id res chain seq x y z
N MET A 1 -11.74 24.13 -8.03
CA MET A 1 -10.70 23.08 -8.19
C MET A 1 -11.41 21.76 -8.44
N THR A 2 -10.89 20.91 -9.32
CA THR A 2 -11.44 19.57 -9.57
C THR A 2 -10.73 18.56 -8.68
N VAL A 3 -11.50 17.82 -7.88
CA VAL A 3 -10.97 16.71 -7.06
C VAL A 3 -10.52 15.58 -7.96
N LYS A 4 -9.35 14.99 -7.69
CA LYS A 4 -8.80 13.85 -8.42
C LYS A 4 -8.60 12.67 -7.49
N LEU A 5 -8.71 11.47 -8.06
CA LEU A 5 -8.20 10.24 -7.49
C LEU A 5 -6.72 10.10 -7.90
N ILE A 6 -5.82 9.87 -6.94
CA ILE A 6 -4.38 9.78 -7.19
C ILE A 6 -3.85 8.49 -6.57
N LEU A 7 -3.31 7.61 -7.42
CA LEU A 7 -2.60 6.41 -6.99
C LEU A 7 -1.19 6.78 -6.53
N ILE A 8 -0.83 6.37 -5.32
CA ILE A 8 0.50 6.47 -4.73
C ILE A 8 1.18 5.13 -4.93
N ALA A 9 2.28 5.11 -5.67
CA ALA A 9 3.08 3.93 -5.94
C ALA A 9 4.47 4.03 -5.30
N GLY A 10 5.00 2.91 -4.86
CA GLY A 10 6.35 2.78 -4.31
C GLY A 10 6.59 1.36 -3.78
N PRO A 11 7.78 1.08 -3.24
CA PRO A 11 8.08 -0.23 -2.69
C PRO A 11 7.23 -0.46 -1.44
N TYR A 12 6.44 -1.54 -1.43
CA TYR A 12 5.85 -2.09 -0.20
C TYR A 12 6.73 -3.22 0.33
N ARG A 13 6.90 -4.30 -0.45
CA ARG A 13 7.73 -5.46 -0.09
C ARG A 13 9.15 -5.42 -0.65
N SER A 14 9.36 -4.74 -1.77
CA SER A 14 10.66 -4.71 -2.44
C SER A 14 11.74 -4.08 -1.54
N GLY A 15 12.92 -4.70 -1.49
CA GLY A 15 14.06 -4.23 -0.69
C GLY A 15 13.93 -4.44 0.82
N THR A 16 13.03 -5.34 1.27
CA THR A 16 12.79 -5.62 2.70
C THR A 16 13.37 -6.95 3.17
N ASP A 17 13.79 -7.83 2.25
CA ASP A 17 14.18 -9.23 2.55
C ASP A 17 13.13 -9.98 3.39
N GLY A 18 11.85 -9.63 3.26
CA GLY A 18 10.75 -10.22 4.04
C GLY A 18 10.67 -9.77 5.50
N LYS A 19 11.48 -8.79 5.92
CA LYS A 19 11.46 -8.25 7.28
C LYS A 19 10.26 -7.33 7.48
N GLN A 20 9.40 -7.69 8.44
CA GLN A 20 8.16 -6.98 8.71
C GLN A 20 8.41 -5.50 9.03
N GLU A 21 9.44 -5.18 9.81
CA GLU A 21 9.76 -3.81 10.19
C GLU A 21 10.11 -2.92 8.98
N LEU A 22 10.69 -3.49 7.93
CA LEU A 22 11.03 -2.78 6.71
C LEU A 22 9.80 -2.61 5.80
N ILE A 23 8.90 -3.60 5.80
CA ILE A 23 7.60 -3.52 5.10
C ILE A 23 6.73 -2.42 5.73
N ASP A 24 6.66 -2.37 7.05
CA ASP A 24 5.92 -1.35 7.79
C ASP A 24 6.52 0.04 7.53
N ALA A 25 7.85 0.17 7.59
CA ALA A 25 8.53 1.43 7.28
C ALA A 25 8.31 1.90 5.83
N ASN A 26 8.12 0.97 4.90
CA ASN A 26 7.76 1.28 3.51
C ASN A 26 6.32 1.79 3.40
N LEU A 27 5.37 1.13 4.06
CA LEU A 27 3.98 1.59 4.11
C LEU A 27 3.87 2.98 4.74
N ASP A 28 4.57 3.24 5.85
CA ASP A 28 4.62 4.56 6.49
C ASP A 28 5.06 5.68 5.53
N ARG A 29 5.99 5.40 4.61
CA ARG A 29 6.43 6.38 3.60
C ARG A 29 5.34 6.65 2.57
N LEU A 30 4.63 5.61 2.12
CA LEU A 30 3.50 5.74 1.20
C LEU A 30 2.37 6.53 1.85
N GLU A 31 2.08 6.29 3.13
CA GLU A 31 1.04 7.00 3.88
C GLU A 31 1.36 8.48 4.09
N LYS A 32 2.64 8.83 4.31
CA LYS A 32 3.09 10.24 4.33
C LYS A 32 2.86 10.93 3.00
N ALA A 33 3.09 10.24 1.87
CA ALA A 33 2.79 10.77 0.54
C ALA A 33 1.28 10.91 0.30
N ALA A 34 0.48 9.93 0.76
CA ALA A 34 -0.98 9.99 0.70
C ALA A 34 -1.53 11.17 1.51
N LEU A 35 -1.01 11.44 2.71
CA LEU A 35 -1.38 12.60 3.51
C LEU A 35 -1.12 13.91 2.76
N ALA A 36 0.03 14.05 2.10
CA ALA A 36 0.37 15.24 1.32
C ALA A 36 -0.59 15.46 0.13
N VAL A 37 -1.10 14.38 -0.47
CA VAL A 37 -2.14 14.43 -1.51
C VAL A 37 -3.51 14.81 -0.93
N TYR A 38 -3.88 14.22 0.20
CA TYR A 38 -5.13 14.52 0.90
C TYR A 38 -5.22 16.00 1.31
N GLN A 39 -4.14 16.55 1.87
CA GLN A 39 -4.04 17.96 2.25
C GLN A 39 -4.20 18.93 1.07
N ARG A 40 -3.99 18.47 -0.17
CA ARG A 40 -4.21 19.24 -1.41
C ARG A 40 -5.65 19.15 -1.92
N GLY A 41 -6.55 18.46 -1.22
CA GLY A 41 -7.96 18.29 -1.59
C GLY A 41 -8.19 17.20 -2.65
N HIS A 42 -7.35 16.18 -2.67
CA HIS A 42 -7.45 15.03 -3.57
C HIS A 42 -7.65 13.74 -2.78
N ILE A 43 -8.12 12.68 -3.45
CA ILE A 43 -8.35 11.37 -2.85
C ILE A 43 -7.10 10.52 -3.14
N PRO A 44 -6.22 10.27 -2.15
CA PRO A 44 -5.10 9.36 -2.33
C PRO A 44 -5.56 7.90 -2.27
N VAL A 45 -4.88 7.02 -3.00
CA VAL A 45 -5.03 5.57 -2.91
C VAL A 45 -3.64 4.95 -2.91
N ILE A 46 -3.36 4.08 -1.94
CA ILE A 46 -2.21 3.16 -1.95
C ILE A 46 -2.74 1.80 -2.45
N GLY A 47 -2.04 1.15 -3.38
CA GLY A 47 -2.50 -0.11 -3.97
C GLY A 47 -2.74 -1.20 -2.92
N GLU A 48 -1.85 -1.27 -1.94
CA GLU A 48 -1.85 -2.23 -0.83
C GLU A 48 -3.08 -2.11 0.08
N TRP A 49 -3.64 -0.89 0.25
CA TRP A 49 -4.88 -0.71 1.01
C TRP A 49 -6.05 -1.47 0.39
N LEU A 50 -6.01 -1.70 -0.93
CA LEU A 50 -7.01 -2.49 -1.65
C LEU A 50 -6.58 -3.96 -1.75
N ALA A 51 -5.30 -4.22 -2.04
CA ALA A 51 -4.80 -5.57 -2.26
C ALA A 51 -4.83 -6.44 -0.99
N LEU A 52 -4.44 -5.92 0.17
CA LEU A 52 -4.33 -6.72 1.40
C LEU A 52 -5.68 -7.26 1.90
N PRO A 53 -6.77 -6.46 1.97
CA PRO A 53 -8.08 -6.99 2.31
C PRO A 53 -8.60 -8.01 1.30
N LEU A 54 -8.33 -7.81 0.00
CA LEU A 54 -8.74 -8.74 -1.06
C LEU A 54 -7.98 -10.07 -0.98
N ALA A 55 -6.66 -10.03 -0.73
CA ALA A 55 -5.86 -11.22 -0.49
C ALA A 55 -6.39 -12.03 0.71
N LYS A 56 -6.70 -11.35 1.81
CA LYS A 56 -7.31 -11.99 2.99
C LYS A 56 -8.67 -12.61 2.66
N ALA A 57 -9.51 -11.90 1.92
CA ALA A 57 -10.81 -12.43 1.49
C ALA A 57 -10.68 -13.64 0.54
N ALA A 58 -9.59 -13.70 -0.22
CA ALA A 58 -9.24 -14.84 -1.08
C ALA A 58 -8.60 -16.02 -0.32
N GLY A 59 -8.41 -15.91 1.00
CA GLY A 59 -7.87 -16.98 1.85
C GLY A 59 -6.37 -16.94 2.08
N SER A 60 -5.69 -15.81 1.81
CA SER A 60 -4.30 -15.66 2.23
C SER A 60 -4.18 -15.56 3.76
N GLU A 61 -3.29 -16.37 4.31
CA GLU A 61 -2.93 -16.45 5.73
C GLU A 61 -1.61 -15.73 6.02
N SER A 62 -0.73 -15.59 5.01
CA SER A 62 0.58 -14.97 5.15
C SER A 62 0.97 -14.10 3.97
N ILE A 63 1.87 -13.15 4.24
CA ILE A 63 2.46 -12.25 3.25
C ILE A 63 3.20 -13.04 2.16
N ASN A 64 3.67 -14.26 2.45
CA ASN A 64 4.43 -15.10 1.52
C ASN A 64 3.56 -16.07 0.71
N ASP A 65 2.24 -16.03 0.84
CA ASP A 65 1.38 -16.95 0.11
C ASP A 65 1.38 -16.67 -1.39
N GLU A 66 1.27 -17.72 -2.20
CA GLU A 66 1.15 -17.61 -3.66
C GLU A 66 -0.07 -16.78 -4.11
N ILE A 67 -1.11 -16.74 -3.26
CA ILE A 67 -2.31 -15.90 -3.42
C ILE A 67 -1.94 -14.41 -3.45
N VAL A 68 -0.80 -14.02 -2.87
CA VAL A 68 -0.27 -12.64 -2.81
C VAL A 68 1.02 -12.51 -3.61
N SER A 69 1.02 -12.97 -4.86
CA SER A 69 2.09 -12.65 -5.82
C SER A 69 1.75 -11.36 -6.59
N LEU A 70 1.94 -10.21 -5.92
CA LEU A 70 2.01 -8.88 -6.55
C LEU A 70 3.33 -8.20 -6.18
#